data_AF-A0A7R9AYR1-F1
#
_entry.id   AF-A0A7R9AYR1-F1
#
_cell.length_a   1.000
_cell.length_b   1.000
_cell.length_c   1.000
_cell.angle_alpha   90.00
_cell.angle_beta   90.00
_cell.angle_gamma   90.00
#
_symmetry.space_group_name_H-M   'P 1'
#
loop_
_entity.id
_entity.type
_entity.pdbx_description
1 polymer ?
#
loop_
_entity_poly.entity_id
_entity_poly.type
_entity_poly.pdbx_seq_one_letter_code
_entity_poly.pdbx_strand_id
1 'polypeptide(L)'
;MLLCFRETICRDPFQQKCDTLGLAELGTMCKTNTSCAIVQDTGLSAAFTIAHELGHVLSMPHDDDMSCRRFHGNSIKRNVMSRMLDNNTNPWVWSKCSTHYLTEFLE
;
A
#
# COMPACT_ATOMS: atom_id res chain seq x y z
N MET A 1 -1.53 12.74 7.32
CA MET A 1 -0.37 12.70 8.24
C MET A 1 0.45 11.45 7.95
N LEU A 2 1.78 11.55 7.90
CA LEU A 2 2.67 10.40 7.73
C LEU A 2 3.56 10.28 8.97
N LEU A 3 3.53 9.14 9.63
CA LEU A 3 4.42 8.80 10.75
C LEU A 3 5.46 7.78 10.27
N CYS A 4 6.73 8.16 10.29
CA CYS A 4 7.85 7.26 10.01
C CYS A 4 8.68 7.04 11.29
N PHE A 5 8.92 5.78 11.66
CA PHE A 5 9.62 5.43 12.90
C PHE A 5 10.33 4.07 12.76
N ARG A 6 11.33 3.81 13.60
CA ARG A 6 12.23 2.65 13.47
C ARG A 6 11.75 1.37 14.17
N GLU A 7 10.70 1.46 14.97
CA GLU A 7 10.17 0.30 15.69
C GLU A 7 9.36 -0.59 14.75
N THR A 8 9.35 -1.89 15.04
CA THR A 8 8.64 -2.89 14.24
C THR A 8 7.13 -2.76 14.42
N ILE A 9 6.39 -2.81 13.31
CA ILE A 9 4.92 -2.81 13.33
C ILE A 9 4.43 -4.26 13.38
N CYS A 10 3.74 -4.62 14.46
CA CYS A 10 3.20 -5.96 14.66
C CYS A 10 1.67 -5.90 14.76
N ARG A 11 0.98 -6.68 13.92
CA ARG A 11 -0.49 -6.80 14.00
C ARG A 11 -0.93 -7.60 15.23
N ASP A 12 -0.14 -8.60 15.61
CA ASP A 12 -0.34 -9.43 16.79
C ASP A 12 0.86 -9.24 17.73
N PRO A 13 0.67 -8.75 18.98
CA PRO A 13 1.76 -8.54 19.92
C PRO A 13 2.45 -9.84 20.38
N PHE A 14 1.84 -11.02 20.12
CA PHE A 14 2.40 -12.32 20.45
C PHE A 14 3.19 -12.96 19.30
N GLN A 15 3.19 -12.35 18.11
CA GLN A 15 4.02 -12.82 16.99
C GLN A 15 5.47 -12.36 17.13
N GLN A 16 6.40 -13.32 17.00
CA GLN A 16 7.84 -13.03 17.00
C GLN A 16 8.36 -12.49 15.66
N LYS A 17 7.62 -12.70 14.56
CA LYS A 17 7.93 -12.15 13.23
C LYS A 17 6.79 -11.27 12.77
N CYS A 18 7.12 -10.02 12.46
CA CYS A 18 6.17 -9.04 11.99
C CYS A 18 6.58 -8.65 10.57
N ASP A 19 5.76 -9.05 9.60
CA ASP A 19 6.03 -8.80 8.17
C ASP A 19 5.39 -7.50 7.67
N THR A 20 4.76 -6.73 8.57
CA THR A 20 4.07 -5.48 8.22
C THR A 20 5.05 -4.31 8.31
N LEU A 21 5.26 -3.61 7.19
CA LEU A 21 6.12 -2.43 7.12
C LEU A 21 5.33 -1.11 7.16
N GLY A 22 4.02 -1.15 6.95
CA GLY A 22 3.18 0.03 6.93
C GLY A 22 1.71 -0.27 7.17
N LEU A 23 0.95 0.76 7.53
CA LEU A 23 -0.49 0.73 7.75
C LEU A 23 -1.14 2.06 7.33
N ALA A 24 -2.24 1.97 6.60
CA ALA A 24 -3.12 3.08 6.27
C ALA A 24 -4.58 2.62 6.12
N GLU A 25 -5.53 3.54 6.35
CA GLU A 25 -6.94 3.28 6.08
C GLU A 25 -7.30 3.62 4.63
N LEU A 26 -8.12 2.77 4.02
CA LEU A 26 -8.50 2.89 2.61
C LEU A 26 -9.47 4.06 2.35
N GLY A 27 -9.13 4.94 1.41
CA GLY A 27 -10.01 6.02 0.94
C GLY A 27 -10.31 7.07 1.99
N THR A 28 -9.29 7.47 2.75
CA THR A 28 -9.41 8.35 3.92
C THR A 28 -8.73 9.71 3.75
N MET A 29 -8.15 10.02 2.60
CA MET A 29 -7.40 11.26 2.34
C MET A 29 -8.11 12.54 2.80
N CYS A 30 -9.44 12.62 2.66
CA CYS A 30 -10.23 13.80 3.06
C CYS A 30 -10.91 13.67 4.43
N LYS A 31 -10.68 12.57 5.17
CA LYS A 31 -11.24 12.34 6.50
C LYS A 31 -10.24 12.80 7.57
N THR A 32 -10.60 13.86 8.30
CA THR A 32 -9.72 14.53 9.27
C THR A 32 -9.10 13.58 10.30
N ASN A 33 -9.83 12.55 10.72
CA ASN A 33 -9.41 11.66 11.81
C ASN A 33 -8.66 10.42 11.33
N THR A 34 -8.77 10.06 10.06
CA THR A 34 -8.23 8.80 9.53
C THR A 34 -7.35 8.97 8.30
N SER A 35 -7.12 10.20 7.83
CA SER A 35 -6.16 10.55 6.79
C SER A 35 -4.71 10.41 7.28
N CYS A 36 -4.29 9.20 7.65
CA CYS A 36 -2.94 8.91 8.12
C CYS A 36 -2.35 7.62 7.57
N ALA A 37 -1.02 7.59 7.52
CA ALA A 37 -0.21 6.43 7.21
C ALA A 37 0.91 6.29 8.24
N ILE A 38 1.19 5.07 8.63
CA ILE A 38 2.24 4.68 9.57
C ILE A 38 3.21 3.80 8.80
N VAL A 39 4.51 4.12 8.84
CA VAL A 39 5.54 3.38 8.08
C VAL A 39 6.75 3.10 8.96
N GLN A 40 7.22 1.87 8.92
CA GLN A 40 8.49 1.46 9.49
C GLN A 40 9.66 1.97 8.63
N ASP A 41 10.59 2.69 9.24
CA ASP A 41 11.83 3.14 8.62
C ASP A 41 12.75 1.93 8.37
N THR A 42 12.82 1.53 7.11
CA THR A 42 13.73 0.49 6.59
C THR A 42 14.88 1.08 5.76
N GLY A 43 15.16 2.39 5.90
CA GLY A 43 16.08 3.12 5.04
C GLY A 43 15.44 3.53 3.71
N LEU A 44 16.20 3.54 2.61
CA LEU A 44 15.69 4.01 1.32
C LEU A 44 14.50 3.21 0.78
N SER A 45 14.40 1.91 1.12
CA SER A 45 13.26 1.08 0.75
C SER A 45 11.94 1.52 1.38
N ALA A 46 11.99 2.29 2.48
CA ALA A 46 10.78 2.85 3.10
C ALA A 46 10.01 3.75 2.13
N ALA A 47 10.66 4.33 1.11
CA ALA A 47 9.98 5.10 0.07
C ALA A 47 8.89 4.29 -0.65
N PHE A 48 9.11 3.00 -0.88
CA PHE A 48 8.11 2.13 -1.51
C PHE A 48 6.92 1.88 -0.60
N THR A 49 7.18 1.66 0.69
CA THR A 49 6.12 1.51 1.69
C THR A 49 5.33 2.79 1.84
N ILE A 50 5.99 3.96 1.86
CA ILE A 50 5.30 5.27 1.87
C ILE A 50 4.38 5.40 0.65
N ALA A 51 4.89 5.09 -0.55
CA ALA A 51 4.07 5.14 -1.77
C ALA A 51 2.86 4.18 -1.68
N HIS A 52 3.08 2.96 -1.20
CA HIS A 52 2.04 1.95 -1.01
C HIS A 52 0.95 2.43 -0.03
N GLU A 53 1.32 2.90 1.16
CA GLU A 53 0.36 3.36 2.16
C GLU A 53 -0.39 4.62 1.70
N LEU A 54 0.27 5.53 0.98
CA LEU A 54 -0.42 6.67 0.35
C LEU A 54 -1.42 6.22 -0.72
N GLY A 55 -1.13 5.13 -1.44
CA GLY A 55 -2.09 4.49 -2.35
C GLY A 55 -3.36 4.06 -1.64
N HIS A 56 -3.25 3.41 -0.47
CA HIS A 56 -4.43 3.06 0.36
C HIS A 56 -5.20 4.31 0.79
N VAL A 57 -4.52 5.35 1.28
CA VAL A 57 -5.18 6.61 1.68
C VAL A 57 -5.97 7.23 0.50
N LEU A 58 -5.49 7.06 -0.73
CA LEU A 58 -6.12 7.44 -2.01
C LEU A 58 -7.06 6.37 -2.59
N SER A 59 -7.58 5.48 -1.75
CA SER A 59 -8.58 4.46 -2.09
C SER A 59 -8.11 3.33 -3.03
N MET A 60 -6.81 3.16 -3.25
CA MET A 60 -6.30 2.07 -4.06
C MET A 60 -6.26 0.75 -3.26
N PRO A 61 -6.96 -0.31 -3.69
CA PRO A 61 -6.82 -1.63 -3.07
C PRO A 61 -5.53 -2.33 -3.54
N HIS A 62 -5.22 -3.45 -2.90
CA HIS A 62 -4.13 -4.31 -3.34
C HIS A 62 -4.37 -4.87 -4.74
N ASP A 63 -3.28 -5.03 -5.50
CA ASP A 63 -3.35 -5.53 -6.88
C ASP A 63 -3.97 -6.94 -6.97
N ASP A 64 -3.83 -7.79 -5.95
CA ASP A 64 -4.38 -9.15 -5.91
C ASP A 64 -5.76 -9.22 -5.22
N ASP A 65 -6.39 -8.07 -4.95
CA ASP A 65 -7.75 -8.01 -4.41
C ASP A 65 -8.80 -8.42 -5.46
N MET A 66 -9.94 -8.92 -4.99
CA MET A 66 -11.05 -9.35 -5.86
C MET A 66 -11.57 -8.20 -6.73
N SER A 67 -11.58 -6.99 -6.17
CA SER A 67 -11.92 -5.74 -6.86
C SER A 67 -11.00 -5.44 -8.07
N CYS A 68 -9.74 -5.88 -8.00
CA CYS A 68 -8.75 -5.67 -9.04
C CYS A 68 -8.72 -6.74 -10.14
N ARG A 69 -9.44 -7.86 -9.95
CA ARG A 69 -9.36 -9.03 -10.84
C ARG A 69 -9.68 -8.72 -12.31
N ARG A 70 -10.60 -7.78 -12.57
CA ARG A 70 -10.96 -7.35 -13.93
C ARG A 70 -9.84 -6.61 -14.68
N PHE A 71 -8.83 -6.11 -13.97
CA PHE A 71 -7.68 -5.41 -14.55
C PHE A 71 -6.48 -6.32 -14.78
N HIS A 72 -6.56 -7.57 -14.31
CA HIS A 72 -5.52 -8.57 -14.58
C HIS A 72 -5.60 -8.98 -16.05
N GLY A 73 -4.53 -8.71 -16.79
CA GLY A 73 -4.34 -9.28 -18.12
C GLY A 73 -3.86 -10.72 -18.04
N ASN A 74 -3.01 -11.13 -18.99
CA ASN A 74 -2.44 -12.49 -19.04
C ASN A 74 -1.47 -12.82 -17.89
N SER A 75 -1.10 -11.84 -17.06
CA SER A 75 -0.23 -12.04 -15.89
C SER A 75 -0.50 -10.98 -14.84
N ILE A 76 -0.49 -11.39 -13.56
CA ILE A 76 -0.52 -10.46 -12.43
C ILE A 76 0.86 -9.82 -12.35
N LYS A 77 0.95 -8.54 -12.72
CA LYS A 77 2.14 -7.75 -12.45
C LYS A 77 2.08 -7.31 -10.99
N ARG A 78 3.13 -7.57 -10.23
CA ARG A 78 3.28 -7.05 -8.86
C ARG A 78 3.77 -5.61 -8.99
N ASN A 79 2.90 -4.63 -8.77
CA ASN A 79 3.22 -3.20 -8.87
C ASN A 79 3.31 -2.59 -7.46
N VAL A 80 3.29 -1.25 -7.34
CA VAL A 80 3.34 -0.55 -6.04
C VAL A 80 2.32 -1.09 -5.03
N MET A 81 1.09 -1.41 -5.46
CA MET A 81 0.04 -1.95 -4.59
C MET A 81 0.08 -3.47 -4.41
N SER A 82 1.21 -4.14 -4.67
CA SER A 82 1.38 -5.55 -4.30
C SER A 82 1.55 -5.71 -2.79
N ARG A 83 0.93 -6.74 -2.20
CA ARG A 83 1.03 -7.04 -0.75
C ARG A 83 2.43 -7.41 -0.28
N MET A 84 3.29 -7.86 -1.20
CA MET A 84 4.65 -8.30 -0.90
C MET A 84 5.63 -7.64 -1.87
N LEU A 85 6.73 -7.11 -1.33
CA LEU A 85 7.87 -6.65 -2.11
C LEU A 85 8.82 -7.84 -2.28
N ASP A 86 8.83 -8.43 -3.48
CA ASP A 86 9.76 -9.47 -3.88
C ASP A 86 10.59 -9.05 -5.10
N ASN A 87 11.53 -9.90 -5.51
CA ASN A 87 12.41 -9.63 -6.66
C ASN A 87 11.66 -9.54 -8.02
N ASN A 88 10.37 -9.90 -8.04
CA ASN A 88 9.48 -9.86 -9.20
C ASN A 88 8.52 -8.68 -9.15
N THR A 89 8.65 -7.82 -8.14
CA THR A 89 7.83 -6.62 -7.95
C THR A 89 8.44 -5.44 -8.70
N ASN A 90 7.60 -4.65 -9.36
CA ASN A 90 7.98 -3.39 -9.99
C ASN A 90 7.45 -2.23 -9.14
N PRO A 91 8.20 -1.79 -8.11
CA PRO A 91 7.72 -0.81 -7.15
C PRO A 91 7.75 0.63 -7.68
N TRP A 92 7.97 0.81 -8.98
CA TRP A 92 8.05 2.11 -9.65
C TRP A 92 6.85 2.40 -10.56
N VAL A 93 5.97 1.41 -10.73
CA VAL A 93 4.84 1.46 -11.66
C VAL A 93 3.55 1.25 -10.89
N TRP A 94 2.49 1.97 -11.26
CA TRP A 94 1.14 1.74 -10.75
C TRP A 94 0.38 0.80 -11.68
N SER A 95 -0.48 -0.07 -11.12
CA SER A 95 -1.28 -0.97 -11.93
C SER A 95 -2.47 -0.26 -12.58
N LYS A 96 -3.07 -0.89 -13.58
CA LYS A 96 -4.35 -0.39 -14.15
C LYS A 96 -5.46 -0.33 -13.10
N CYS A 97 -5.44 -1.22 -12.11
CA CYS A 97 -6.40 -1.18 -11.00
C CYS A 97 -6.16 0.06 -10.13
N SER A 98 -4.91 0.31 -9.73
CA SER A 98 -4.53 1.48 -8.94
C SER A 98 -4.92 2.78 -9.64
N THR A 99 -4.62 2.91 -10.95
CA THR A 99 -5.02 4.08 -11.74
C THR A 99 -6.53 4.25 -11.78
N HIS A 100 -7.30 3.18 -11.96
CA HIS A 100 -8.76 3.26 -11.97
C HIS A 100 -9.32 3.77 -10.65
N TYR A 101 -8.90 3.19 -9.52
CA TYR A 101 -9.38 3.61 -8.20
C TYR A 101 -8.94 5.02 -7.82
N LEU A 102 -7.75 5.45 -8.25
CA LEU A 102 -7.33 6.83 -8.08
C LEU A 102 -8.22 7.80 -8.86
N THR A 103 -8.51 7.49 -10.13
CA THR A 103 -9.41 8.31 -10.94
C THR A 103 -10.80 8.37 -10.32
N GLU A 104 -11.38 7.22 -9.97
CA GLU A 104 -12.70 7.15 -9.33
C GLU A 104 -12.77 7.91 -8.00
N PHE A 105 -11.68 7.94 -7.23
CA PHE A 105 -11.63 8.66 -5.96
C PHE A 105 -11.55 10.19 -6.14
N LEU A 106 -10.99 10.67 -7.25
CA LEU A 106 -10.77 12.10 -7.50
C LEU A 106 -11.90 12.76 -8.32
N GLU A 107 -12.73 11.96 -8.99
CA GLU A 107 -13.95 12.42 -9.69
C GLU A 107 -15.12 12.62 -8.72
#